data_AF-A0A1Q7G4E2-F1
#
_entry.id   AF-A0A1Q7G4E2-F1
#
_cell.length_a   1.000
_cell.length_b   1.000
_cell.length_c   1.000
_cell.angle_alpha   90.00
_cell.angle_beta   90.00
_cell.angle_gamma   90.00
#
_symmetry.space_group_name_H-M   'P 1'
#
loop_
_entity.id
_entity.type
_entity.pdbx_description
1 polymer ?
#
loop_
_entity_poly.entity_id
_entity_poly.type
_entity_poly.pdbx_seq_one_letter_code
_entity_poly.pdbx_strand_id
1 'polypeptide(L)'
;MSKYFPTQEIGSLKKPSWLLNVVKNPDVSKKDKVKARNEAALLNIKTLEDIGLDIVYDGEVRRVEMYEEPVRYVKGFEFAGRVRSWDNKYYNKARVTGQIGYKENFHEEEFEFIKENAKRDIKVPVTGAYTLADWSYNEYYKSKGDLVMALAKKVVRPLVQDLVKQGAKIIQIDEPAATTHPSEMEIFRESINESVKGVNSKIVVHACFSGNDYEALAPQMPEIRAQQYTLEFANRDTWNLGVNDKERKGYHVLKLFKEYGFKGEIGIGVTDVHVDKIETPQLIRDRIIYSSKALGDPSKIYVNPDCGLRTRTRSVAFEKLKAMVEGAKMARVAIST
;
A
#
# COMPACT_ATOMS: atom_id res chain seq x y z
N MET A 1 -19.40 -5.19 1.03
CA MET A 1 -18.79 -3.91 1.48
C MET A 1 -19.86 -2.96 1.96
N SER A 2 -19.55 -2.14 2.98
CA SER A 2 -20.39 -0.98 3.33
C SER A 2 -20.52 -0.02 2.14
N LYS A 3 -21.69 0.63 2.00
CA LYS A 3 -21.95 1.63 0.94
C LYS A 3 -21.05 2.86 1.05
N TYR A 4 -20.66 3.24 2.27
CA TYR A 4 -19.83 4.41 2.54
C TYR A 4 -18.64 4.03 3.40
N PHE A 5 -17.50 4.69 3.17
CA PHE A 5 -16.29 4.57 3.99
C PHE A 5 -15.82 3.12 4.20
N PRO A 6 -15.75 2.26 3.16
CA PRO A 6 -15.12 0.94 3.30
C PRO A 6 -13.72 1.04 3.90
N THR A 7 -13.46 0.16 4.86
CA THR A 7 -12.24 0.15 5.67
C THR A 7 -11.26 -0.89 5.15
N GLN A 8 -9.99 -0.52 5.09
CA GLN A 8 -8.92 -1.38 4.62
C GLN A 8 -7.62 -1.07 5.35
N GLU A 9 -6.75 -2.06 5.41
CA GLU A 9 -5.35 -1.83 5.74
C GLU A 9 -4.55 -1.54 4.44
N ILE A 10 -3.30 -1.10 4.52
CA ILE A 10 -2.49 -0.77 3.34
C ILE A 10 -1.80 -2.00 2.74
N GLY A 11 -1.09 -2.77 3.56
CA GLY A 11 -0.50 -4.07 3.24
C GLY A 11 0.20 -4.65 4.46
N SER A 12 1.36 -4.10 4.81
CA SER A 12 2.27 -4.76 5.77
C SER A 12 1.90 -4.62 7.25
N LEU A 13 2.04 -5.73 7.99
CA LEU A 13 1.98 -5.81 9.46
C LEU A 13 3.31 -6.30 10.04
N LYS A 14 3.56 -5.99 11.32
CA LYS A 14 4.76 -6.52 12.00
C LYS A 14 4.64 -8.03 12.16
N LYS A 15 5.65 -8.74 11.65
CA LYS A 15 5.78 -10.19 11.77
C LYS A 15 5.82 -10.58 13.27
N PRO A 16 5.08 -11.61 13.71
CA PRO A 16 5.20 -12.12 15.07
C PRO A 16 6.63 -12.56 15.38
N SER A 17 7.09 -12.36 16.62
CA SER A 17 8.42 -12.77 17.05
C SER A 17 8.63 -14.28 16.92
N TRP A 18 7.61 -15.08 17.25
CA TRP A 18 7.66 -16.53 17.09
C TRP A 18 7.90 -16.95 15.63
N LEU A 19 7.27 -16.26 14.67
CA LEU A 19 7.49 -16.54 13.24
C LEU A 19 8.94 -16.28 12.87
N LEU A 20 9.50 -15.15 13.31
CA LEU A 20 10.89 -14.80 13.04
C LEU A 20 11.86 -15.84 13.60
N ASN A 21 11.58 -16.38 14.79
CA ASN A 21 12.40 -17.43 15.39
C ASN A 21 12.38 -18.71 14.53
N VAL A 22 11.21 -19.11 14.02
CA VAL A 22 11.08 -20.29 13.16
C VAL A 22 11.75 -20.10 11.80
N VAL A 23 11.50 -18.98 11.11
CA VAL A 23 12.02 -18.78 9.74
C VAL A 23 13.53 -18.54 9.69
N LYS A 24 14.11 -17.96 10.76
CA LYS A 24 15.56 -17.72 10.87
C LYS A 24 16.35 -18.91 11.38
N ASN A 25 15.71 -19.88 12.03
CA ASN A 25 16.40 -21.07 12.53
C ASN A 25 16.86 -21.96 11.35
N PRO A 26 18.17 -22.25 11.19
CA PRO A 26 18.68 -23.10 10.12
C PRO A 26 18.22 -24.57 10.24
N ASP A 27 17.93 -25.05 11.45
CA ASP A 27 17.56 -26.44 11.73
C ASP A 27 16.09 -26.75 11.42
N VAL A 28 15.28 -25.72 11.18
CA VAL A 28 13.86 -25.88 10.83
C VAL A 28 13.74 -26.17 9.33
N SER A 29 13.00 -27.23 8.99
CA SER A 29 12.78 -27.64 7.61
C SER A 29 12.07 -26.55 6.78
N LYS A 30 12.29 -26.53 5.45
CA LYS A 30 11.59 -25.62 4.55
C LYS A 30 10.07 -25.74 4.68
N LYS A 31 9.56 -26.97 4.81
CA LYS A 31 8.13 -27.28 4.98
C LYS A 31 7.57 -26.63 6.24
N ASP A 32 8.27 -26.72 7.36
CA ASP A 32 7.83 -26.13 8.62
C ASP A 32 7.88 -24.60 8.60
N LYS A 33 8.86 -24.01 7.89
CA LYS A 33 8.90 -22.56 7.66
C LYS A 33 7.72 -22.07 6.81
N VAL A 34 7.30 -22.85 5.81
CA VAL A 34 6.09 -22.53 5.01
C VAL A 34 4.84 -22.64 5.89
N LYS A 35 4.72 -23.71 6.68
CA LYS A 35 3.61 -23.89 7.63
C LYS A 35 3.50 -22.72 8.61
N ALA A 36 4.60 -22.31 9.23
CA ALA A 36 4.61 -21.17 10.16
C ALA A 36 4.20 -19.85 9.50
N ARG A 37 4.63 -19.61 8.25
CA ARG A 37 4.18 -18.45 7.47
C ARG A 37 2.68 -18.48 7.21
N ASN A 38 2.13 -19.63 6.84
CA ASN A 38 0.70 -19.82 6.59
C ASN A 38 -0.13 -19.63 7.88
N GLU A 39 0.35 -20.14 9.02
CA GLU A 39 -0.29 -19.91 10.33
C GLU A 39 -0.31 -18.43 10.70
N ALA A 40 0.80 -17.71 10.46
CA ALA A 40 0.86 -16.28 10.71
C ALA A 40 -0.05 -15.47 9.77
N ALA A 41 -0.15 -15.88 8.50
CA ALA A 41 -1.05 -15.28 7.51
C ALA A 41 -2.51 -15.48 7.92
N LEU A 42 -2.89 -16.71 8.28
CA LEU A 42 -4.24 -17.03 8.76
C LEU A 42 -4.58 -16.22 10.02
N LEU A 43 -3.67 -16.13 10.99
CA LEU A 43 -3.85 -15.32 12.18
C LEU A 43 -4.13 -13.85 11.83
N ASN A 44 -3.35 -13.27 10.91
CA ASN A 44 -3.55 -11.89 10.48
C ASN A 44 -4.89 -11.71 9.77
N ILE A 45 -5.23 -12.58 8.80
CA ILE A 45 -6.51 -12.54 8.08
C ILE A 45 -7.66 -12.52 9.09
N LYS A 46 -7.71 -13.50 10.00
CA LYS A 46 -8.80 -13.62 10.98
C LYS A 46 -8.86 -12.41 11.91
N THR A 47 -7.71 -11.93 12.38
CA THR A 47 -7.65 -10.74 13.23
C THR A 47 -8.20 -9.50 12.51
N LEU A 48 -7.81 -9.29 11.25
CA LEU A 48 -8.27 -8.15 10.44
C LEU A 48 -9.79 -8.22 10.16
N GLU A 49 -10.31 -9.43 9.92
CA GLU A 49 -11.75 -9.68 9.76
C GLU A 49 -12.54 -9.45 11.04
N ASP A 50 -12.02 -9.90 12.18
CA ASP A 50 -12.63 -9.74 13.51
C ASP A 50 -12.64 -8.27 13.96
N ILE A 51 -11.61 -7.51 13.63
CA ILE A 51 -11.58 -6.05 13.80
C ILE A 51 -12.69 -5.38 12.97
N GLY A 52 -13.10 -6.01 11.87
CA GLY A 52 -14.21 -5.58 11.03
C GLY A 52 -13.81 -4.82 9.78
N LEU A 53 -12.58 -5.04 9.26
CA LEU A 53 -12.18 -4.48 7.97
C LEU A 53 -13.05 -5.03 6.83
N ASP A 54 -13.34 -4.17 5.85
CA ASP A 54 -14.13 -4.52 4.67
C ASP A 54 -13.27 -5.21 3.59
N ILE A 55 -11.99 -4.82 3.50
CA ILE A 55 -11.00 -5.30 2.54
C ILE A 55 -9.73 -5.70 3.30
N VAL A 56 -9.20 -6.89 3.01
CA VAL A 56 -8.05 -7.48 3.71
C VAL A 56 -7.02 -8.07 2.75
N TYR A 57 -5.83 -8.31 3.26
CA TYR A 57 -4.84 -9.22 2.69
C TYR A 57 -4.35 -10.17 3.81
N ASP A 58 -3.05 -10.30 4.06
CA ASP A 58 -2.52 -11.12 5.17
C ASP A 58 -1.47 -10.39 6.02
N GLY A 59 -1.28 -9.09 5.84
CA GLY A 59 -0.20 -8.35 6.51
C GLY A 59 1.17 -8.48 5.82
N GLU A 60 1.23 -9.04 4.60
CA GLU A 60 2.47 -9.36 3.86
C GLU A 60 3.44 -10.20 4.68
N VAL A 61 2.89 -11.04 5.54
CA VAL A 61 3.65 -11.74 6.58
C VAL A 61 4.52 -12.86 6.00
N ARG A 62 4.16 -13.35 4.81
CA ARG A 62 4.89 -14.38 4.07
C ARG A 62 6.15 -13.85 3.38
N ARG A 63 6.18 -12.57 3.02
CA ARG A 63 7.24 -11.90 2.25
C ARG A 63 8.39 -11.48 3.15
N VAL A 64 9.61 -11.36 2.63
CA VAL A 64 10.72 -10.73 3.37
C VAL A 64 10.44 -9.24 3.53
N GLU A 65 10.31 -8.54 2.41
CA GLU A 65 9.96 -7.13 2.30
C GLU A 65 9.48 -6.79 0.88
N MET A 66 8.71 -5.70 0.73
CA MET A 66 8.14 -5.21 -0.53
C MET A 66 9.17 -4.99 -1.66
N TYR A 67 10.45 -4.75 -1.37
CA TYR A 67 11.48 -4.59 -2.41
C TYR A 67 12.29 -5.86 -2.64
N GLU A 68 12.83 -6.43 -1.57
CA GLU A 68 13.74 -7.57 -1.69
C GLU A 68 13.01 -8.82 -2.22
N GLU A 69 11.74 -9.01 -1.84
CA GLU A 69 10.93 -10.15 -2.30
C GLU A 69 10.77 -10.14 -3.83
N PRO A 70 10.16 -9.11 -4.47
CA PRO A 70 9.99 -9.11 -5.92
C PRO A 70 11.31 -9.17 -6.68
N VAL A 71 12.37 -8.48 -6.21
CA VAL A 71 13.68 -8.45 -6.89
C VAL A 71 14.25 -9.86 -7.11
N ARG A 72 14.00 -10.81 -6.20
CA ARG A 72 14.44 -12.22 -6.35
C ARG A 72 13.84 -12.88 -7.60
N TYR A 73 12.64 -12.48 -7.98
CA TYR A 73 11.85 -13.05 -9.07
C TYR A 73 11.94 -12.24 -10.38
N VAL A 74 12.93 -11.35 -10.49
CA VAL A 74 13.18 -10.56 -11.71
C VAL A 74 14.58 -10.87 -12.27
N LYS A 75 14.66 -11.13 -13.57
CA LYS A 75 15.92 -11.28 -14.31
C LYS A 75 16.59 -9.93 -14.47
N GLY A 76 17.93 -9.91 -14.49
CA GLY A 76 18.72 -8.68 -14.66
C GLY A 76 19.06 -7.96 -13.35
N PHE A 77 18.56 -8.44 -12.19
CA PHE A 77 18.97 -7.97 -10.88
C PHE A 77 20.04 -8.86 -10.25
N GLU A 78 20.99 -8.20 -9.57
CA GLU A 78 21.97 -8.82 -8.68
C GLU A 78 22.00 -8.07 -7.34
N PHE A 79 22.04 -8.77 -6.21
CA PHE A 79 22.13 -8.10 -4.90
C PHE A 79 23.55 -7.56 -4.67
N ALA A 80 23.64 -6.27 -4.30
CA ALA A 80 24.89 -5.57 -4.00
C ALA A 80 25.21 -5.49 -2.49
N GLY A 81 24.40 -6.14 -1.65
CA GLY A 81 24.59 -6.18 -0.20
C GLY A 81 23.73 -5.18 0.56
N ARG A 82 23.94 -5.13 1.88
CA ARG A 82 23.11 -4.33 2.79
C ARG A 82 23.55 -2.86 2.79
N VAL A 83 22.60 -1.98 2.47
CA VAL A 83 22.79 -0.53 2.48
C VAL A 83 21.93 0.07 3.59
N ARG A 84 22.48 1.05 4.32
CA ARG A 84 21.77 1.81 5.34
C ARG A 84 20.71 2.68 4.67
N SER A 85 19.45 2.55 5.10
CA SER A 85 18.34 3.36 4.59
C SER A 85 18.06 4.55 5.48
N TRP A 86 17.74 4.31 6.76
CA TRP A 86 17.46 5.36 7.75
C TRP A 86 17.78 4.84 9.14
N ASP A 87 18.37 5.68 9.99
CA ASP A 87 18.82 5.31 11.34
C ASP A 87 19.58 3.97 11.32
N ASN A 88 19.26 2.97 12.14
CA ASN A 88 19.94 1.67 12.14
C ASN A 88 19.25 0.61 11.26
N LYS A 89 18.44 1.05 10.28
CA LYS A 89 17.76 0.15 9.34
C LYS A 89 18.55 -0.01 8.05
N TYR A 90 18.63 -1.25 7.60
CA TYR A 90 19.35 -1.67 6.40
C TYR A 90 18.44 -2.53 5.54
N TYR A 91 18.56 -2.42 4.23
CA TYR A 91 17.94 -3.31 3.26
C TYR A 91 18.98 -3.84 2.28
N ASN A 92 18.72 -5.01 1.71
CA ASN A 92 19.61 -5.60 0.71
C ASN A 92 19.33 -4.96 -0.65
N LYS A 93 20.17 -4.03 -1.07
CA LYS A 93 19.97 -3.25 -2.31
C LYS A 93 20.46 -4.05 -3.51
N ALA A 94 19.75 -4.00 -4.62
CA ALA A 94 20.16 -4.65 -5.86
C ALA A 94 20.67 -3.65 -6.90
N ARG A 95 21.40 -4.18 -7.87
CA ARG A 95 21.88 -3.51 -9.08
C ARG A 95 21.27 -4.19 -10.29
N VAL A 96 20.89 -3.40 -11.29
CA VAL A 96 20.40 -3.88 -12.58
C VAL A 96 21.58 -4.00 -13.52
N THR A 97 22.10 -5.22 -13.67
CA THR A 97 23.31 -5.55 -14.45
C THR A 97 22.99 -6.09 -15.84
N GLY A 98 21.71 -6.40 -16.10
CA GLY A 98 21.29 -7.01 -17.35
C GLY A 98 19.87 -6.65 -17.75
N GLN A 99 19.43 -7.25 -18.87
CA GLN A 99 18.09 -7.05 -19.39
C GLN A 99 17.03 -7.54 -18.37
N ILE A 100 16.06 -6.68 -18.09
CA ILE A 100 14.94 -6.98 -17.19
C ILE A 100 14.00 -7.99 -17.84
N GLY A 101 13.54 -8.94 -17.03
CA GLY A 101 12.50 -9.88 -17.44
C GLY A 101 11.82 -10.55 -16.25
N TYR A 102 10.55 -10.83 -16.40
CA TYR A 102 9.76 -11.63 -15.47
C TYR A 102 10.31 -13.07 -15.37
N LYS A 103 10.46 -13.60 -14.14
CA LYS A 103 10.77 -15.03 -13.93
C LYS A 103 9.49 -15.84 -13.73
N GLU A 104 8.71 -15.49 -12.70
CA GLU A 104 7.52 -16.24 -12.28
C GLU A 104 6.60 -15.42 -11.36
N ASN A 105 5.37 -15.89 -11.16
CA ASN A 105 4.40 -15.27 -10.24
C ASN A 105 4.66 -15.68 -8.79
N PHE A 106 5.48 -14.92 -8.09
CA PHE A 106 5.76 -15.17 -6.67
C PHE A 106 4.59 -14.89 -5.72
N HIS A 107 3.49 -14.30 -6.21
CA HIS A 107 2.27 -14.13 -5.42
C HIS A 107 1.30 -15.30 -5.54
N GLU A 108 1.52 -16.27 -6.43
CA GLU A 108 0.55 -17.33 -6.73
C GLU A 108 0.12 -18.11 -5.47
N GLU A 109 1.07 -18.71 -4.76
CA GLU A 109 0.77 -19.45 -3.53
C GLU A 109 0.25 -18.55 -2.40
N GLU A 110 0.65 -17.27 -2.38
CA GLU A 110 0.20 -16.28 -1.40
C GLU A 110 -1.27 -15.94 -1.61
N PHE A 111 -1.62 -15.61 -2.85
CA PHE A 111 -2.96 -15.20 -3.22
C PHE A 111 -3.96 -16.35 -3.09
N GLU A 112 -3.63 -17.56 -3.53
CA GLU A 112 -4.54 -18.71 -3.41
C GLU A 112 -4.82 -19.04 -1.94
N PHE A 113 -3.79 -19.04 -1.08
CA PHE A 113 -3.98 -19.25 0.35
C PHE A 113 -4.91 -18.19 0.98
N ILE A 114 -4.75 -16.91 0.63
CA ILE A 114 -5.60 -15.84 1.16
C ILE A 114 -7.03 -16.00 0.64
N LYS A 115 -7.20 -16.32 -0.64
CA LYS A 115 -8.50 -16.54 -1.29
C LYS A 115 -9.29 -17.68 -0.66
N GLU A 116 -8.62 -18.76 -0.26
CA GLU A 116 -9.27 -19.89 0.44
C GLU A 116 -9.69 -19.54 1.88
N ASN A 117 -8.98 -18.60 2.53
CA ASN A 117 -9.13 -18.36 3.96
C ASN A 117 -9.84 -17.05 4.32
N ALA A 118 -9.90 -16.07 3.42
CA ALA A 118 -10.57 -14.79 3.62
C ALA A 118 -12.05 -14.85 3.23
N LYS A 119 -12.88 -14.18 4.02
CA LYS A 119 -14.32 -13.95 3.83
C LYS A 119 -14.61 -12.52 3.36
N ARG A 120 -13.63 -11.64 3.39
CA ARG A 120 -13.69 -10.23 2.94
C ARG A 120 -13.12 -10.08 1.54
N ASP A 121 -13.33 -8.91 0.94
CA ASP A 121 -12.71 -8.59 -0.34
C ASP A 121 -11.19 -8.54 -0.20
N ILE A 122 -10.47 -9.03 -1.21
CA ILE A 122 -9.02 -9.17 -1.18
C ILE A 122 -8.39 -8.10 -2.05
N LYS A 123 -7.44 -7.36 -1.48
CA LYS A 123 -6.59 -6.40 -2.20
C LYS A 123 -5.15 -6.89 -2.19
N VAL A 124 -4.59 -7.16 -3.36
CA VAL A 124 -3.22 -7.69 -3.50
C VAL A 124 -2.22 -6.54 -3.60
N PRO A 125 -1.33 -6.32 -2.61
CA PRO A 125 -0.26 -5.33 -2.72
C PRO A 125 0.88 -5.87 -3.58
N VAL A 126 1.29 -5.09 -4.58
CA VAL A 126 2.37 -5.36 -5.55
C VAL A 126 3.25 -4.12 -5.63
N THR A 127 4.56 -4.28 -5.44
CA THR A 127 5.50 -3.16 -5.58
C THR A 127 5.59 -2.70 -7.03
N GLY A 128 5.42 -1.39 -7.24
CA GLY A 128 5.41 -0.80 -8.57
C GLY A 128 6.80 -0.62 -9.18
N ALA A 129 6.80 -0.37 -10.50
CA ALA A 129 7.99 -0.30 -11.33
C ALA A 129 8.91 0.88 -10.95
N TYR A 130 8.33 2.01 -10.53
CA TYR A 130 9.12 3.19 -10.18
C TYR A 130 9.97 2.92 -8.93
N THR A 131 9.36 2.34 -7.88
CA THR A 131 10.04 2.01 -6.62
C THR A 131 11.07 0.91 -6.81
N LEU A 132 10.77 -0.11 -7.63
CA LEU A 132 11.77 -1.13 -7.97
C LEU A 132 13.00 -0.54 -8.66
N ALA A 133 12.82 0.47 -9.53
CA ALA A 133 13.92 1.16 -10.18
C ALA A 133 14.69 2.07 -9.21
N ASP A 134 13.97 2.92 -8.49
CA ASP A 134 14.56 3.95 -7.61
C ASP A 134 15.38 3.35 -6.47
N TRP A 135 14.87 2.26 -5.88
CA TRP A 135 15.57 1.54 -4.81
C TRP A 135 16.66 0.61 -5.33
N SER A 136 17.04 0.70 -6.60
CA SER A 136 18.09 -0.11 -7.22
C SER A 136 19.17 0.75 -7.84
N TYR A 137 20.38 0.21 -7.98
CA TYR A 137 21.37 0.81 -8.88
C TYR A 137 21.07 0.43 -10.32
N ASN A 138 21.21 1.36 -11.26
CA ASN A 138 21.05 1.10 -12.68
C ASN A 138 22.41 1.08 -13.38
N GLU A 139 22.86 -0.10 -13.80
CA GLU A 139 24.15 -0.29 -14.49
C GLU A 139 23.97 -0.70 -15.96
N TYR A 140 22.72 -0.91 -16.42
CA TYR A 140 22.41 -1.46 -17.75
C TYR A 140 21.62 -0.51 -18.65
N TYR A 141 20.61 0.21 -18.14
CA TYR A 141 19.78 1.10 -18.94
C TYR A 141 20.34 2.52 -19.00
N LYS A 142 20.09 3.23 -20.11
CA LYS A 142 20.62 4.59 -20.32
C LYS A 142 20.09 5.61 -19.32
N SER A 143 18.86 5.45 -18.86
CA SER A 143 18.22 6.35 -17.91
C SER A 143 17.37 5.59 -16.89
N LYS A 144 17.00 6.28 -15.79
CA LYS A 144 16.01 5.76 -14.82
C LYS A 144 14.67 5.50 -15.50
N GLY A 145 14.22 6.40 -16.38
CA GLY A 145 12.98 6.23 -17.14
C GLY A 145 12.95 4.95 -17.98
N ASP A 146 14.06 4.64 -18.68
CA ASP A 146 14.18 3.40 -19.45
C ASP A 146 14.06 2.15 -18.57
N LEU A 147 14.69 2.18 -17.40
CA LEU A 147 14.60 1.08 -16.42
C LEU A 147 13.16 0.95 -15.88
N VAL A 148 12.54 2.06 -15.47
CA VAL A 148 11.16 2.08 -14.97
C VAL A 148 10.20 1.49 -16.01
N MET A 149 10.31 1.92 -17.27
CA MET A 149 9.47 1.41 -18.35
C MET A 149 9.73 -0.06 -18.67
N ALA A 150 10.99 -0.51 -18.58
CA ALA A 150 11.33 -1.92 -18.72
C ALA A 150 10.71 -2.77 -17.60
N LEU A 151 10.76 -2.32 -16.34
CA LEU A 151 10.13 -2.98 -15.20
C LEU A 151 8.61 -3.01 -15.34
N ALA A 152 7.99 -1.88 -15.68
CA ALA A 152 6.54 -1.79 -15.89
C ALA A 152 6.06 -2.78 -16.96
N LYS A 153 6.75 -2.80 -18.11
CA LYS A 153 6.36 -3.63 -19.26
C LYS A 153 6.70 -5.11 -19.10
N LYS A 154 7.86 -5.43 -18.57
CA LYS A 154 8.41 -6.79 -18.58
C LYS A 154 8.29 -7.52 -17.25
N VAL A 155 7.82 -6.86 -16.19
CA VAL A 155 7.69 -7.47 -14.85
C VAL A 155 6.32 -7.19 -14.25
N VAL A 156 6.00 -5.92 -13.98
CA VAL A 156 4.78 -5.58 -13.24
C VAL A 156 3.54 -5.92 -14.06
N ARG A 157 3.50 -5.61 -15.36
CA ARG A 157 2.35 -5.98 -16.19
C ARG A 157 2.12 -7.49 -16.28
N PRO A 158 3.09 -8.34 -16.65
CA PRO A 158 2.90 -9.79 -16.63
C PRO A 158 2.41 -10.30 -15.27
N LEU A 159 2.99 -9.80 -14.18
CA LEU A 159 2.59 -10.20 -12.83
C LEU A 159 1.13 -9.83 -12.52
N VAL A 160 0.73 -8.59 -12.81
CA VAL A 160 -0.65 -8.13 -12.63
C VAL A 160 -1.61 -8.94 -13.51
N GLN A 161 -1.23 -9.24 -14.75
CA GLN A 161 -2.04 -10.09 -15.64
C GLN A 161 -2.20 -11.51 -15.08
N ASP A 162 -1.16 -12.09 -14.48
CA ASP A 162 -1.24 -13.43 -13.88
C ASP A 162 -2.11 -13.43 -12.61
N LEU A 163 -2.01 -12.39 -11.77
CA LEU A 163 -2.91 -12.20 -10.63
C LEU A 163 -4.38 -12.09 -11.07
N VAL A 164 -4.67 -11.34 -12.14
CA VAL A 164 -6.02 -11.26 -12.70
C VAL A 164 -6.51 -12.61 -13.21
N LYS A 165 -5.67 -13.38 -13.90
CA LYS A 165 -6.02 -14.76 -14.33
C LYS A 165 -6.34 -15.68 -13.15
N GLN A 166 -5.68 -15.49 -12.01
CA GLN A 166 -5.94 -16.24 -10.77
C GLN A 166 -7.22 -15.77 -10.03
N GLY A 167 -7.82 -14.66 -10.48
CA GLY A 167 -9.07 -14.11 -9.96
C GLY A 167 -8.91 -12.91 -9.03
N ALA A 168 -7.74 -12.25 -9.01
CA ALA A 168 -7.55 -11.02 -8.24
C ALA A 168 -8.45 -9.90 -8.80
N LYS A 169 -9.34 -9.38 -7.95
CA LYS A 169 -10.31 -8.32 -8.31
C LYS A 169 -9.79 -6.92 -8.00
N ILE A 170 -8.97 -6.79 -6.96
CA ILE A 170 -8.37 -5.53 -6.51
C ILE A 170 -6.87 -5.73 -6.38
N ILE A 171 -6.10 -4.93 -7.11
CA ILE A 171 -4.63 -4.96 -7.11
C ILE A 171 -4.15 -3.57 -6.73
N GLN A 172 -3.30 -3.50 -5.72
CA GLN A 172 -2.67 -2.26 -5.27
C GLN A 172 -1.24 -2.22 -5.77
N ILE A 173 -0.88 -1.15 -6.50
CA ILE A 173 0.48 -0.86 -6.90
C ILE A 173 1.10 0.09 -5.89
N ASP A 174 2.08 -0.40 -5.13
CA ASP A 174 2.75 0.33 -4.06
C ASP A 174 3.97 1.07 -4.60
N GLU A 175 3.93 2.40 -4.50
CA GLU A 175 4.95 3.30 -5.05
C GLU A 175 5.44 4.33 -4.01
N PRO A 176 5.99 3.89 -2.86
CA PRO A 176 6.45 4.79 -1.80
C PRO A 176 7.64 5.67 -2.22
N ALA A 177 8.37 5.32 -3.28
CA ALA A 177 9.46 6.15 -3.80
C ALA A 177 8.98 7.25 -4.76
N ALA A 178 7.76 7.16 -5.31
CA ALA A 178 7.35 8.08 -6.36
C ALA A 178 7.27 9.52 -5.85
N THR A 179 6.46 9.76 -4.82
CA THR A 179 6.15 11.10 -4.32
C THR A 179 7.28 11.77 -3.52
N THR A 180 8.42 11.10 -3.34
CA THR A 180 9.67 11.72 -2.86
C THR A 180 10.44 12.42 -3.97
N HIS A 181 10.04 12.26 -5.24
CA HIS A 181 10.62 12.90 -6.42
C HIS A 181 9.55 13.67 -7.22
N PRO A 182 9.10 14.85 -6.74
CA PRO A 182 8.04 15.64 -7.40
C PRO A 182 8.30 15.97 -8.87
N SER A 183 9.56 16.07 -9.29
CA SER A 183 9.95 16.34 -10.68
C SER A 183 9.81 15.13 -11.62
N GLU A 184 9.57 13.93 -11.10
CA GLU A 184 9.53 12.68 -11.88
C GLU A 184 8.11 12.09 -11.99
N MET A 185 7.07 12.89 -11.69
CA MET A 185 5.68 12.42 -11.68
C MET A 185 5.17 11.95 -13.04
N GLU A 186 5.76 12.43 -14.15
CA GLU A 186 5.48 11.91 -15.49
C GLU A 186 5.98 10.47 -15.68
N ILE A 187 7.22 10.17 -15.24
CA ILE A 187 7.77 8.81 -15.28
C ILE A 187 6.90 7.88 -14.43
N PHE A 188 6.47 8.34 -13.26
CA PHE A 188 5.56 7.60 -12.38
C PHE A 188 4.19 7.34 -13.04
N ARG A 189 3.55 8.36 -13.64
CA ARG A 189 2.28 8.20 -14.37
C ARG A 189 2.41 7.16 -15.49
N GLU A 190 3.45 7.28 -16.31
CA GLU A 190 3.68 6.36 -17.43
C GLU A 190 3.95 4.94 -16.96
N SER A 191 4.70 4.78 -15.86
CA SER A 191 4.98 3.46 -15.30
C SER A 191 3.72 2.74 -14.82
N ILE A 192 2.79 3.43 -14.15
CA ILE A 192 1.52 2.84 -13.73
C ILE A 192 0.68 2.48 -14.96
N ASN A 193 0.51 3.41 -15.90
CA ASN A 193 -0.28 3.21 -17.12
C ASN A 193 0.20 2.03 -17.96
N GLU A 194 1.51 1.88 -18.04
CA GLU A 194 2.15 0.76 -18.73
C GLU A 194 2.10 -0.52 -17.89
N SER A 195 2.17 -0.45 -16.56
CA SER A 195 2.04 -1.64 -15.68
C SER A 195 0.65 -2.26 -15.75
N VAL A 196 -0.41 -1.47 -15.98
CA VAL A 196 -1.80 -1.95 -15.96
C VAL A 196 -2.46 -1.98 -17.35
N LYS A 197 -1.66 -1.89 -18.41
CA LYS A 197 -2.17 -1.91 -19.78
C LYS A 197 -2.86 -3.25 -20.10
N GLY A 198 -4.15 -3.18 -20.45
CA GLY A 198 -4.97 -4.34 -20.78
C GLY A 198 -5.41 -5.16 -19.56
N VAL A 199 -5.33 -4.59 -18.36
CA VAL A 199 -5.74 -5.23 -17.11
C VAL A 199 -7.22 -4.93 -16.83
N ASN A 200 -7.99 -5.97 -16.51
CA ASN A 200 -9.41 -5.87 -16.17
C ASN A 200 -9.65 -6.19 -14.69
N SER A 201 -9.10 -5.36 -13.81
CA SER A 201 -9.29 -5.40 -12.36
C SER A 201 -9.30 -3.99 -11.82
N LYS A 202 -9.80 -3.81 -10.59
CA LYS A 202 -9.67 -2.54 -9.89
C LYS A 202 -8.21 -2.31 -9.52
N ILE A 203 -7.65 -1.21 -9.99
CA ILE A 203 -6.30 -0.76 -9.69
C ILE A 203 -6.35 0.31 -8.60
N VAL A 204 -5.61 0.04 -7.53
CA VAL A 204 -5.34 0.96 -6.43
C VAL A 204 -3.88 1.39 -6.54
N VAL A 205 -3.58 2.66 -6.28
CA VAL A 205 -2.21 3.15 -6.18
C VAL A 205 -1.99 3.62 -4.76
N HIS A 206 -0.98 3.06 -4.09
CA HIS A 206 -0.54 3.55 -2.81
C HIS A 206 0.73 4.39 -3.00
N ALA A 207 0.70 5.64 -2.53
CA ALA A 207 1.85 6.53 -2.53
C ALA A 207 1.98 7.19 -1.17
N CYS A 208 3.19 7.21 -0.61
CA CYS A 208 3.51 7.74 0.71
C CYS A 208 4.75 8.62 0.68
N PHE A 209 5.08 9.20 1.83
CA PHE A 209 6.24 10.06 2.01
C PHE A 209 6.26 11.22 1.03
N SER A 210 5.09 11.82 0.77
CA SER A 210 5.06 12.92 -0.20
C SER A 210 5.85 14.11 0.33
N GLY A 211 6.84 14.55 -0.45
CA GLY A 211 7.68 15.69 -0.11
C GLY A 211 7.00 17.05 -0.29
N ASN A 212 5.81 17.08 -0.89
CA ASN A 212 5.06 18.30 -1.19
C ASN A 212 3.54 18.08 -1.06
N ASP A 213 3.12 17.31 -0.05
CA ASP A 213 1.71 17.11 0.30
C ASP A 213 0.82 16.68 -0.89
N TYR A 214 1.39 15.92 -1.82
CA TYR A 214 0.77 15.44 -3.08
C TYR A 214 0.43 16.51 -4.11
N GLU A 215 0.90 17.75 -3.97
CA GLU A 215 0.64 18.81 -4.97
C GLU A 215 1.16 18.44 -6.36
N ALA A 216 2.30 17.75 -6.45
CA ALA A 216 2.84 17.30 -7.74
C ALA A 216 2.12 16.06 -8.30
N LEU A 217 1.50 15.25 -7.43
CA LEU A 217 0.72 14.09 -7.83
C LEU A 217 -0.66 14.51 -8.35
N ALA A 218 -1.31 15.47 -7.69
CA ALA A 218 -2.67 15.94 -7.99
C ALA A 218 -2.96 16.14 -9.50
N PRO A 219 -2.14 16.89 -10.28
CA PRO A 219 -2.38 17.09 -11.71
C PRO A 219 -2.21 15.81 -12.55
N GLN A 220 -1.48 14.79 -12.07
CA GLN A 220 -1.28 13.55 -12.81
C GLN A 220 -2.40 12.54 -12.60
N MET A 221 -3.10 12.58 -11.46
CA MET A 221 -4.09 11.56 -11.07
C MET A 221 -5.19 11.31 -12.12
N PRO A 222 -5.76 12.31 -12.82
CA PRO A 222 -6.75 12.07 -13.86
C PRO A 222 -6.24 11.24 -15.06
N GLU A 223 -4.93 11.29 -15.32
CA GLU A 223 -4.27 10.66 -16.47
C GLU A 223 -3.68 9.28 -16.15
N ILE A 224 -3.68 8.88 -14.87
CA ILE A 224 -3.24 7.57 -14.43
C ILE A 224 -4.43 6.59 -14.46
N ARG A 225 -4.21 5.40 -15.00
CA ARG A 225 -5.16 4.29 -15.11
C ARG A 225 -5.35 3.56 -13.78
N ALA A 226 -5.72 4.30 -12.74
CA ALA A 226 -6.05 3.79 -11.42
C ALA A 226 -7.45 4.26 -11.01
N GLN A 227 -8.21 3.39 -10.37
CA GLN A 227 -9.54 3.74 -9.86
C GLN A 227 -9.49 4.33 -8.46
N GLN A 228 -8.42 4.06 -7.71
CA GLN A 228 -8.29 4.48 -6.32
C GLN A 228 -6.86 4.89 -5.98
N TYR A 229 -6.72 5.89 -5.11
CA TYR A 229 -5.46 6.26 -4.46
C TYR A 229 -5.55 6.12 -2.95
N THR A 230 -4.63 5.39 -2.32
CA THR A 230 -4.50 5.32 -0.86
C THR A 230 -3.32 6.19 -0.43
N LEU A 231 -3.61 7.29 0.26
CA LEU A 231 -2.62 8.34 0.55
C LEU A 231 -2.55 8.64 2.05
N GLU A 232 -1.43 9.19 2.48
CA GLU A 232 -1.16 9.55 3.89
C GLU A 232 -1.60 10.99 4.18
N PHE A 233 -2.19 11.27 5.33
CA PHE A 233 -2.57 12.63 5.72
C PHE A 233 -2.46 12.86 7.22
N ALA A 234 -2.71 11.83 8.02
CA ALA A 234 -2.83 11.96 9.47
C ALA A 234 -1.52 12.38 10.14
N ASN A 235 -0.37 11.97 9.61
CA ASN A 235 0.96 12.35 10.07
C ASN A 235 1.26 13.86 9.94
N ARG A 236 0.53 14.58 9.08
CA ARG A 236 0.64 16.04 8.88
C ARG A 236 -0.54 16.81 9.50
N ASP A 237 -1.49 16.09 10.08
CA ASP A 237 -2.71 16.67 10.63
C ASP A 237 -2.59 16.98 12.13
N THR A 238 -3.57 17.70 12.68
CA THR A 238 -3.66 17.91 14.13
C THR A 238 -4.27 16.71 14.85
N TRP A 239 -4.05 16.65 16.18
CA TRP A 239 -4.68 15.67 17.09
C TRP A 239 -5.93 16.21 17.80
N ASN A 240 -6.30 17.47 17.54
CA ASN A 240 -7.49 18.09 18.11
C ASN A 240 -8.74 17.55 17.43
N LEU A 241 -9.90 17.65 18.06
CA LEU A 241 -11.18 17.35 17.41
C LEU A 241 -11.67 18.53 16.56
N GLY A 242 -12.58 18.26 15.62
CA GLY A 242 -13.21 19.27 14.77
C GLY A 242 -13.09 18.98 13.29
N VAL A 243 -13.99 19.57 12.50
CA VAL A 243 -14.16 19.33 11.05
C VAL A 243 -13.93 20.59 10.21
N ASN A 244 -13.14 21.55 10.72
CA ASN A 244 -12.81 22.78 10.02
C ASN A 244 -11.38 22.74 9.47
N ASP A 245 -11.05 23.66 8.55
CA ASP A 245 -9.75 23.73 7.88
C ASP A 245 -8.57 23.89 8.86
N LYS A 246 -8.77 24.61 9.98
CA LYS A 246 -7.73 24.83 11.00
C LYS A 246 -7.33 23.52 11.67
N GLU A 247 -8.31 22.72 12.08
CA GLU A 247 -8.03 21.45 12.76
C GLU A 247 -7.66 20.35 11.75
N ARG A 248 -8.11 20.43 10.49
CA ARG A 248 -7.86 19.43 9.42
C ARG A 248 -6.86 19.87 8.36
N LYS A 249 -5.84 20.63 8.78
CA LYS A 249 -4.80 21.14 7.88
C LYS A 249 -4.06 20.05 7.09
N GLY A 250 -3.95 18.83 7.63
CA GLY A 250 -3.27 17.72 6.94
C GLY A 250 -4.00 17.22 5.70
N TYR A 251 -5.28 17.59 5.54
CA TYR A 251 -6.17 17.13 4.47
C TYR A 251 -6.46 18.23 3.42
N HIS A 252 -5.73 19.35 3.45
CA HIS A 252 -6.02 20.50 2.57
C HIS A 252 -5.94 20.14 1.07
N VAL A 253 -5.00 19.27 0.67
CA VAL A 253 -4.79 18.87 -0.73
C VAL A 253 -5.99 18.13 -1.35
N LEU A 254 -6.93 17.62 -0.53
CA LEU A 254 -8.14 16.99 -1.06
C LEU A 254 -8.96 17.95 -1.95
N LYS A 255 -8.93 19.26 -1.66
CA LYS A 255 -9.57 20.30 -2.48
C LYS A 255 -8.88 20.39 -3.86
N LEU A 256 -7.55 20.26 -3.89
CA LEU A 256 -6.75 20.29 -5.11
C LEU A 256 -7.05 19.11 -6.04
N PHE A 257 -7.28 17.90 -5.51
CA PHE A 257 -7.68 16.75 -6.33
C PHE A 257 -8.99 17.00 -7.08
N LYS A 258 -9.95 17.66 -6.42
CA LYS A 258 -11.21 18.07 -7.04
C LYS A 258 -10.99 19.16 -8.10
N GLU A 259 -10.13 20.14 -7.83
CA GLU A 259 -9.79 21.22 -8.78
C GLU A 259 -9.15 20.69 -10.07
N TYR A 260 -8.25 19.71 -9.97
CA TYR A 260 -7.69 19.02 -11.15
C TYR A 260 -8.64 17.99 -11.78
N GLY A 261 -9.89 17.88 -11.30
CA GLY A 261 -10.91 17.05 -11.93
C GLY A 261 -10.75 15.55 -11.68
N PHE A 262 -10.05 15.14 -10.62
CA PHE A 262 -9.99 13.72 -10.26
C PHE A 262 -11.37 13.19 -9.88
N LYS A 263 -11.79 12.08 -10.49
CA LYS A 263 -13.12 11.48 -10.32
C LYS A 263 -13.11 10.10 -9.66
N GLY A 264 -11.93 9.52 -9.42
CA GLY A 264 -11.82 8.20 -8.81
C GLY A 264 -12.03 8.24 -7.29
N GLU A 265 -11.69 7.13 -6.65
CA GLU A 265 -11.80 6.94 -5.22
C GLU A 265 -10.53 7.40 -4.48
N ILE A 266 -10.70 7.87 -3.25
CA ILE A 266 -9.59 8.22 -2.36
C ILE A 266 -9.70 7.39 -1.08
N GLY A 267 -8.66 6.60 -0.82
CA GLY A 267 -8.33 6.06 0.49
C GLY A 267 -7.67 7.12 1.34
N ILE A 268 -8.41 7.59 2.34
CA ILE A 268 -8.00 8.63 3.26
C ILE A 268 -7.21 7.98 4.40
N GLY A 269 -5.91 8.29 4.47
CA GLY A 269 -5.06 8.04 5.63
C GLY A 269 -5.58 8.78 6.86
N VAL A 270 -6.17 8.06 7.82
CA VAL A 270 -6.79 8.63 9.03
C VAL A 270 -6.03 8.34 10.32
N THR A 271 -4.96 7.55 10.21
CA THR A 271 -4.15 7.11 11.34
C THR A 271 -2.68 7.26 11.02
N ASP A 272 -1.97 8.02 11.86
CA ASP A 272 -0.53 8.21 11.78
C ASP A 272 0.17 6.93 12.25
N VAL A 273 0.86 6.27 11.32
CA VAL A 273 1.56 5.01 11.56
C VAL A 273 2.98 5.20 12.11
N HIS A 274 3.46 6.44 12.22
CA HIS A 274 4.80 6.77 12.68
C HIS A 274 4.91 6.92 14.19
N VAL A 275 3.77 7.06 14.89
CA VAL A 275 3.69 7.16 16.36
C VAL A 275 2.93 6.00 17.00
N ASP A 276 3.24 5.72 18.27
CA ASP A 276 2.55 4.66 19.03
C ASP A 276 1.23 5.11 19.67
N LYS A 277 1.02 6.43 19.75
CA LYS A 277 -0.22 7.01 20.26
C LYS A 277 -1.40 6.57 19.36
N ILE A 278 -2.45 6.04 19.98
CA ILE A 278 -3.67 5.62 19.28
C ILE A 278 -4.61 6.84 19.14
N GLU A 279 -5.09 7.09 17.93
CA GLU A 279 -6.13 8.08 17.65
C GLU A 279 -7.46 7.65 18.27
N THR A 280 -8.24 8.61 18.77
CA THR A 280 -9.59 8.32 19.22
C THR A 280 -10.52 8.09 18.01
N PRO A 281 -11.54 7.23 18.12
CA PRO A 281 -12.55 7.07 17.07
C PRO A 281 -13.20 8.40 16.64
N GLN A 282 -13.36 9.35 17.56
CA GLN A 282 -13.92 10.68 17.29
C GLN A 282 -13.01 11.52 16.40
N LEU A 283 -11.69 11.49 16.63
CA LEU A 283 -10.73 12.18 15.76
C LEU A 283 -10.76 11.60 14.35
N ILE A 284 -10.78 10.27 14.25
CA ILE A 284 -10.88 9.57 12.96
C ILE A 284 -12.18 9.91 12.23
N ARG A 285 -13.31 9.90 12.93
CA ARG A 285 -14.61 10.33 12.39
C ARG A 285 -14.52 11.74 11.82
N ASP A 286 -13.92 12.68 12.55
CA ASP A 286 -13.82 14.07 12.12
C ASP A 286 -12.97 14.23 10.84
N ARG A 287 -11.87 13.46 10.75
CA ARG A 287 -11.03 13.38 9.53
C ARG A 287 -11.83 12.85 8.33
N ILE A 288 -12.65 11.82 8.51
CA ILE A 288 -13.51 11.25 7.46
C ILE A 288 -14.60 12.25 7.03
N ILE A 289 -15.28 12.90 7.98
CA ILE A 289 -16.34 13.89 7.69
C ILE A 289 -15.76 15.08 6.93
N TYR A 290 -14.62 15.61 7.37
CA TYR A 290 -13.96 16.70 6.66
C TYR A 290 -13.60 16.30 5.24
N SER A 291 -12.98 15.13 5.06
CA SER A 291 -12.60 14.63 3.74
C SER A 291 -13.79 14.46 2.81
N SER A 292 -14.93 13.99 3.35
CA SER A 292 -16.21 13.89 2.63
C SER A 292 -16.69 15.23 2.08
N LYS A 293 -16.59 16.29 2.90
CA LYS A 293 -16.95 17.64 2.47
C LYS A 293 -15.96 18.20 1.45
N ALA A 294 -14.67 17.97 1.65
CA ALA A 294 -13.62 18.49 0.76
C ALA A 294 -13.72 17.88 -0.67
N LEU A 295 -13.92 16.56 -0.77
CA LEU A 295 -14.06 15.87 -2.06
C LEU A 295 -15.46 16.00 -2.66
N GLY A 296 -16.49 16.20 -1.83
CA GLY A 296 -17.87 16.43 -2.26
C GLY A 296 -18.68 15.18 -2.63
N ASP A 297 -18.09 13.98 -2.50
CA ASP A 297 -18.78 12.71 -2.72
C ASP A 297 -18.32 11.65 -1.71
N PRO A 298 -19.09 11.37 -0.64
CA PRO A 298 -18.71 10.39 0.38
C PRO A 298 -18.66 8.95 -0.15
N SER A 299 -19.29 8.64 -1.30
CA SER A 299 -19.26 7.29 -1.88
C SER A 299 -17.90 6.89 -2.44
N LYS A 300 -17.05 7.88 -2.72
CA LYS A 300 -15.69 7.71 -3.24
C LYS A 300 -14.62 7.63 -2.16
N ILE A 301 -15.01 7.69 -0.89
CA ILE A 301 -14.06 7.70 0.24
C ILE A 301 -13.91 6.30 0.82
N TYR A 302 -12.66 5.89 0.91
CA TYR A 302 -12.20 4.71 1.63
C TYR A 302 -11.39 5.16 2.85
N VAL A 303 -11.30 4.29 3.85
CA VAL A 303 -10.62 4.60 5.11
C VAL A 303 -9.48 3.61 5.32
N ASN A 304 -8.28 4.15 5.53
CA ASN A 304 -7.06 3.37 5.75
C ASN A 304 -6.12 4.08 6.73
N PRO A 305 -5.12 3.37 7.30
CA PRO A 305 -3.98 4.04 7.91
C PRO A 305 -3.15 4.77 6.84
N ASP A 306 -2.28 5.68 7.26
CA ASP A 306 -1.42 6.46 6.36
C ASP A 306 -0.53 5.56 5.48
N CYS A 307 0.04 4.49 6.05
CA CYS A 307 0.87 3.52 5.34
C CYS A 307 0.74 2.13 6.01
N GLY A 308 1.59 1.17 5.63
CA GLY A 308 1.72 -0.12 6.30
C GLY A 308 2.15 0.01 7.76
N LEU A 309 1.63 -0.87 8.61
CA LEU A 309 1.84 -0.86 10.07
C LEU A 309 3.03 -1.73 10.52
N ARG A 310 3.87 -2.22 9.61
CA ARG A 310 5.06 -3.05 9.92
C ARG A 310 6.04 -2.44 10.92
N THR A 311 6.07 -1.11 11.03
CA THR A 311 6.98 -0.40 11.94
C THR A 311 6.44 -0.29 13.37
N ARG A 312 5.16 -0.58 13.58
CA ARG A 312 4.52 -0.56 14.91
C ARG A 312 4.57 -1.92 15.57
N THR A 313 4.36 -1.96 16.89
CA THR A 313 4.08 -3.23 17.55
C THR A 313 2.73 -3.77 17.06
N ARG A 314 2.52 -5.09 17.13
CA ARG A 314 1.25 -5.70 16.72
C ARG A 314 0.07 -5.17 17.54
N SER A 315 0.28 -4.98 18.85
CA SER A 315 -0.74 -4.41 19.73
C SER A 315 -1.15 -3.01 19.27
N VAL A 316 -0.18 -2.10 19.08
CA VAL A 316 -0.44 -0.74 18.58
C VAL A 316 -1.13 -0.76 17.22
N ALA A 317 -0.67 -1.62 16.30
CA ALA A 317 -1.26 -1.74 14.96
C ALA A 317 -2.74 -2.14 15.01
N PHE A 318 -3.08 -3.16 15.81
CA PHE A 318 -4.46 -3.63 15.91
C PHE A 318 -5.37 -2.66 16.66
N GLU A 319 -4.89 -2.00 17.72
CA GLU A 319 -5.66 -0.96 18.40
C GLU A 319 -5.93 0.25 17.49
N LYS A 320 -4.96 0.67 16.68
CA LYS A 320 -5.15 1.67 15.63
C LYS A 320 -6.23 1.27 14.63
N LEU A 321 -6.19 0.03 14.13
CA LEU A 321 -7.19 -0.46 13.17
C LEU A 321 -8.59 -0.59 13.80
N LYS A 322 -8.70 -0.99 15.07
CA LYS A 322 -9.99 -1.00 15.80
C LYS A 322 -10.57 0.40 15.90
N ALA A 323 -9.78 1.37 16.38
CA ALA A 323 -10.21 2.77 16.47
C ALA A 323 -10.62 3.31 15.09
N MET A 324 -9.91 2.93 14.03
CA MET A 324 -10.24 3.29 12.65
C MET A 324 -11.59 2.76 12.20
N VAL A 325 -11.88 1.48 12.43
CA VAL A 325 -13.17 0.88 12.10
C VAL A 325 -14.30 1.52 12.89
N GLU A 326 -14.09 1.82 14.18
CA GLU A 326 -15.06 2.52 15.01
C GLU A 326 -15.31 3.95 14.52
N GLY A 327 -14.27 4.70 14.18
CA GLY A 327 -14.39 6.06 13.63
C GLY A 327 -15.13 6.06 12.28
N ALA A 328 -14.88 5.07 11.42
CA ALA A 328 -15.62 4.90 10.17
C ALA A 328 -17.12 4.60 10.43
N LYS A 329 -17.44 3.73 11.40
CA LYS A 329 -18.83 3.48 11.83
C LYS A 329 -19.50 4.77 12.31
N MET A 330 -18.84 5.57 13.14
CA MET A 330 -19.37 6.86 13.60
C MET A 330 -19.59 7.84 12.44
N ALA A 331 -18.67 7.90 11.47
CA ALA A 331 -18.81 8.77 10.30
C ALA A 331 -20.00 8.38 9.42
N ARG A 332 -20.24 7.08 9.22
CA ARG A 332 -21.41 6.58 8.47
C ARG A 332 -22.73 7.05 9.08
N VAL A 333 -22.84 7.00 10.41
CA VAL A 333 -24.02 7.51 11.14
C VAL A 333 -24.18 9.01 10.91
N ALA A 334 -23.08 9.78 11.05
CA ALA A 334 -23.09 11.23 10.94
C ALA A 334 -23.46 11.78 9.56
N ILE A 335 -23.23 11.03 8.46
CA ILE A 335 -23.62 11.46 7.10
C ILE A 335 -24.97 10.90 6.65
N SER A 336 -25.53 9.95 7.40
CA SER A 336 -26.87 9.39 7.16
C SER A 336 -27.96 10.17 7.89
N THR A 337 -27.55 11.09 8.76
CA THR A 337 -28.39 12.08 9.46
C THR A 337 -28.25 13.41 8.74
#